data_AF-A0A2V4C693-F1
#
_entry.id   AF-A0A2V4C693-F1
#
_cell.length_a   1.000
_cell.length_b   1.000
_cell.length_c   1.000
_cell.angle_alpha   90.00
_cell.angle_beta   90.00
_cell.angle_gamma   90.00
#
_symmetry.space_group_name_H-M   'P 1'
#
loop_
_entity.id
_entity.type
_entity.pdbx_description
1 polymer ?
#
loop_
_entity_poly.entity_id
_entity_poly.type
_entity_poly.pdbx_seq_one_letter_code
_entity_poly.pdbx_strand_id
1 'polypeptide(L)'
;MKLKKITAILLTSLTTAIIFISGLMKFIHLPWSVAGLEKYNPSVLGLMEMIFVVFFAIPKTMKIGFILLCCYFAGAMATELAKDASMLNPGIPMVLIWITAFLRDSSIFLGSAKSEVN
;
A
#
# COMPACT_ATOMS: atom_id res chain seq x y z
N MET A 1 -10.09 13.58 -20.32
CA MET A 1 -8.65 13.49 -19.97
C MET A 1 -8.29 14.20 -18.67
N LYS A 2 -8.73 15.45 -18.41
CA LYS A 2 -8.42 16.18 -17.16
C LYS A 2 -8.98 15.54 -15.88
N LEU A 3 -10.24 15.07 -15.91
CA LEU A 3 -10.88 14.46 -14.75
C LEU A 3 -10.16 13.18 -14.28
N LYS A 4 -9.86 12.25 -15.20
CA LYS A 4 -9.09 11.02 -14.89
C LYS A 4 -7.72 11.33 -14.26
N LYS A 5 -7.03 12.36 -14.75
CA LYS A 5 -5.73 12.78 -14.22
C LYS A 5 -5.84 13.37 -12.81
N ILE A 6 -6.86 14.19 -12.55
CA ILE A 6 -7.12 14.77 -11.22
C ILE A 6 -7.50 13.66 -10.23
N THR A 7 -8.41 12.75 -10.60
CA THR A 7 -8.81 11.63 -9.75
C THR A 7 -7.63 10.74 -9.41
N ALA A 8 -6.77 10.42 -10.38
CA ALA A 8 -5.58 9.63 -10.14
C ALA A 8 -4.59 10.33 -9.18
N ILE A 9 -4.35 11.64 -9.34
CA ILE A 9 -3.46 12.40 -8.46
C ILE A 9 -4.03 12.47 -7.03
N LEU A 10 -5.31 12.80 -6.90
CA LEU A 10 -5.99 12.89 -5.60
C LEU A 10 -5.92 11.55 -4.85
N LEU A 11 -6.27 10.45 -5.52
CA LEU A 11 -6.28 9.14 -4.88
C LEU A 11 -4.86 8.64 -4.56
N THR A 12 -3.89 8.94 -5.42
CA THR A 12 -2.48 8.63 -5.15
C THR A 12 -1.98 9.38 -3.92
N SER A 13 -2.27 10.68 -3.84
CA SER A 13 -1.89 11.51 -2.70
C SER A 13 -2.51 10.99 -1.41
N LEU A 14 -3.82 10.71 -1.43
CA LEU A 14 -4.56 10.17 -0.29
C LEU A 14 -3.99 8.82 0.18
N THR A 15 -3.80 7.88 -0.74
CA THR A 15 -3.28 6.54 -0.44
C THR A 15 -1.88 6.61 0.12
N THR A 16 -1.02 7.44 -0.49
CA THR A 16 0.36 7.62 -0.05
C THR A 16 0.40 8.22 1.35
N ALA A 17 -0.41 9.26 1.61
CA ALA A 17 -0.48 9.91 2.91
C ALA A 17 -0.95 8.94 4.01
N ILE A 18 -2.04 8.20 3.78
CA ILE A 18 -2.59 7.25 4.77
C ILE A 18 -1.54 6.20 5.16
N ILE A 19 -0.86 5.58 4.18
CA ILE A 19 0.13 4.55 4.47
C ILE A 19 1.39 5.13 5.09
N PHE A 20 1.84 6.30 4.63
CA PHE A 20 3.02 6.95 5.21
C PHE A 20 2.77 7.33 6.67
N ILE A 21 1.59 7.88 6.98
CA ILE A 21 1.19 8.18 8.36
C ILE A 21 1.11 6.89 9.18
N SER A 22 0.50 5.82 8.65
CA SER A 22 0.47 4.49 9.31
C SER A 22 1.86 3.99 9.68
N GLY A 23 2.82 4.12 8.77
CA GLY A 23 4.21 3.71 9.00
C GLY A 23 4.90 4.60 10.04
N LEU A 24 4.70 5.90 9.94
CA LEU A 24 5.22 6.87 10.92
C LEU A 24 4.67 6.59 12.33
N MET A 25 3.38 6.26 12.47
CA MET A 25 2.77 5.94 13.76
C MET A 25 3.41 4.70 14.41
N LYS A 26 3.73 3.68 13.62
CA LYS A 26 4.48 2.50 14.08
C LYS A 26 5.92 2.85 14.44
N PHE A 27 6.55 3.74 13.65
CA PHE A 27 7.93 4.17 13.86
C PHE A 27 8.13 4.92 15.18
N ILE A 28 7.20 5.81 15.55
CA ILE A 28 7.23 6.57 16.81
C ILE A 28 6.56 5.85 17.99
N HIS A 29 6.16 4.59 17.81
CA HIS A 29 5.54 3.74 18.84
C HIS A 29 4.24 4.30 19.44
N LEU A 30 3.33 4.82 18.62
CA LEU A 30 2.01 5.22 19.12
C LEU A 30 1.24 4.01 19.69
N PRO A 31 0.69 4.08 20.92
CA PRO A 31 0.19 2.91 21.64
C PRO A 31 -0.85 2.08 20.86
N TRP A 32 -1.81 2.73 20.20
CA TRP A 32 -2.83 2.02 19.42
C TRP A 32 -2.30 1.43 18.10
N SER A 33 -1.17 1.93 17.59
CA SER A 33 -0.57 1.47 16.34
C SER A 33 0.41 0.32 16.54
N VAL A 34 0.90 0.12 17.76
CA VAL A 34 1.83 -0.97 18.12
C VAL A 34 1.21 -2.03 19.03
N ALA A 35 -0.02 -1.81 19.49
CA ALA A 35 -0.80 -2.83 20.20
C ALA A 35 -0.88 -4.11 19.34
N GLY A 36 -0.47 -5.24 19.92
CA GLY A 36 -0.40 -6.52 19.23
C GLY A 36 0.90 -6.76 18.45
N LEU A 37 1.84 -5.82 18.39
CA LEU A 37 3.14 -5.98 17.72
C LEU A 37 4.29 -6.30 18.71
N GLU A 38 3.99 -6.72 19.93
CA GLU A 38 4.97 -6.87 21.03
C GLU A 38 6.07 -7.89 20.73
N LYS A 39 5.78 -8.88 19.87
CA LYS A 39 6.75 -9.91 19.44
C LYS A 39 7.61 -9.47 18.24
N TYR A 40 7.32 -8.32 17.66
CA TYR A 40 7.98 -7.80 16.46
C TYR A 40 8.68 -6.48 16.77
N ASN A 41 9.44 -5.95 15.81
CA ASN A 41 10.00 -4.61 15.90
C ASN A 41 9.10 -3.62 15.13
N PRO A 42 8.25 -2.83 15.81
CA PRO A 42 7.30 -1.95 15.13
C PRO A 42 7.99 -0.84 14.33
N SER A 43 9.18 -0.41 14.75
CA SER A 43 9.95 0.60 14.00
C SER A 43 10.37 0.08 12.63
N VAL A 44 10.78 -1.18 12.53
CA VAL A 44 11.16 -1.80 11.26
C VAL A 44 9.94 -1.94 10.34
N LEU A 45 8.80 -2.36 10.89
CA LEU A 45 7.55 -2.48 10.14
C LEU A 45 7.07 -1.09 9.63
N GLY A 46 7.13 -0.07 10.48
CA GLY A 46 6.79 1.30 10.10
C GLY A 46 7.73 1.87 9.03
N LEU A 47 9.03 1.61 9.15
CA LEU A 47 10.02 2.01 8.16
C LEU A 47 9.78 1.31 6.81
N MET A 48 9.41 0.03 6.81
CA MET A 48 9.02 -0.70 5.60
C MET A 48 7.82 -0.06 4.92
N GLU A 49 6.73 0.24 5.65
CA GLU A 49 5.56 0.93 5.09
C GLU A 49 5.95 2.26 4.43
N MET A 50 6.79 3.06 5.10
CA MET A 50 7.25 4.35 4.59
C MET A 50 8.10 4.21 3.32
N ILE A 51 9.06 3.27 3.28
CA ILE A 51 9.90 3.06 2.11
C ILE A 51 9.07 2.53 0.93
N PHE A 52 8.19 1.56 1.17
CA PHE A 52 7.40 0.93 0.13
C PHE A 52 6.39 1.91 -0.47
N VAL A 53 5.77 2.75 0.36
CA VAL A 53 4.85 3.77 -0.13
C VAL A 53 5.56 4.90 -0.89
N VAL A 54 6.80 5.25 -0.52
CA VAL A 54 7.62 6.19 -1.30
C VAL A 54 7.90 5.61 -2.70
N PHE A 55 8.27 4.32 -2.78
CA PHE A 55 8.43 3.67 -4.08
C PHE A 55 7.12 3.61 -4.87
N PHE A 56 5.98 3.39 -4.19
CA PHE A 56 4.67 3.40 -4.83
C PHE A 56 4.33 4.79 -5.38
N ALA A 57 4.59 5.86 -4.63
CA ALA A 57 4.28 7.22 -5.04
C ALA A 57 5.03 7.65 -6.31
N ILE A 58 6.32 7.32 -6.41
CA ILE A 58 7.18 7.70 -7.54
C ILE A 58 6.78 6.90 -8.81
N PRO A 59 6.36 7.55 -9.91
CA PRO A 59 5.86 6.86 -11.10
C PRO A 59 6.82 5.82 -11.70
N LYS A 60 8.13 6.07 -11.62
CA LYS A 60 9.18 5.17 -12.17
C LYS A 60 9.32 3.87 -11.37
N THR A 61 9.02 3.88 -10.08
CA THR A 61 9.18 2.73 -9.16
C THR A 61 7.84 2.18 -8.69
N MET A 62 6.73 2.73 -9.19
CA MET A 62 5.39 2.46 -8.70
C MET A 62 5.04 0.97 -8.69
N LYS A 63 5.44 0.22 -9.73
CA LYS A 63 5.23 -1.24 -9.81
C LYS A 63 5.96 -2.01 -8.71
N ILE A 64 7.20 -1.59 -8.39
CA ILE A 64 8.00 -2.18 -7.31
C ILE A 64 7.34 -1.88 -5.96
N GLY A 65 6.99 -0.60 -5.71
CA GLY A 65 6.29 -0.21 -4.49
C GLY A 65 4.95 -0.93 -4.31
N PHE A 66 4.20 -1.10 -5.40
CA PHE A 66 2.94 -1.85 -5.40
C PHE A 66 3.14 -3.30 -4.94
N ILE A 67 4.11 -4.02 -5.50
CA ILE A 67 4.41 -5.40 -5.12
C ILE A 67 4.85 -5.47 -3.66
N LEU A 68 5.75 -4.59 -3.22
CA LEU A 68 6.24 -4.55 -1.84
C LEU A 68 5.12 -4.30 -0.84
N LEU A 69 4.23 -3.33 -1.12
CA LEU A 69 3.05 -3.08 -0.30
C LEU A 69 2.10 -4.27 -0.29
N CYS A 70 1.91 -4.96 -1.43
CA CYS A 70 1.08 -6.16 -1.49
C CYS A 70 1.60 -7.28 -0.60
N CYS A 71 2.90 -7.56 -0.68
CA CYS A 71 3.56 -8.57 0.15
C CYS A 71 3.47 -8.20 1.64
N TYR A 72 3.73 -6.94 1.97
CA TYR A 72 3.68 -6.44 3.34
C TYR A 72 2.27 -6.58 3.95
N PHE A 73 1.23 -6.08 3.28
CA PHE A 73 -0.12 -6.11 3.82
C PHE A 73 -0.73 -7.52 3.84
N ALA A 74 -0.38 -8.39 2.88
CA ALA A 74 -0.76 -9.80 2.94
C ALA A 74 -0.14 -10.51 4.17
N GLY A 75 1.14 -10.25 4.46
CA GLY A 75 1.80 -10.76 5.67
C GLY A 75 1.17 -10.23 6.96
N ALA A 76 0.82 -8.94 6.98
CA ALA A 76 0.11 -8.32 8.09
C ALA A 76 -1.28 -8.98 8.30
N MET A 77 -2.05 -9.18 7.23
CA MET A 77 -3.35 -9.89 7.29
C MET A 77 -3.19 -11.29 7.88
N ALA A 78 -2.24 -12.08 7.39
CA ALA A 78 -1.98 -13.42 7.90
C ALA A 78 -1.64 -13.41 9.40
N THR A 79 -0.88 -12.41 9.85
CA THR A 79 -0.50 -12.23 11.26
C THR A 79 -1.68 -11.83 12.14
N GLU A 80 -2.58 -10.96 11.66
CA GLU A 80 -3.82 -10.60 12.37
C GLU A 80 -4.76 -11.81 12.50
N LEU A 81 -4.97 -12.53 11.39
CA LEU A 81 -5.77 -13.77 11.37
C LEU A 81 -5.22 -14.83 12.34
N ALA A 82 -3.90 -14.98 12.42
CA ALA A 82 -3.26 -15.93 13.34
C ALA A 82 -3.43 -15.55 14.83
N LYS A 83 -3.89 -14.34 15.14
CA LYS A 83 -4.16 -13.84 16.50
C LYS A 83 -5.66 -13.69 16.77
N ASP A 84 -6.51 -14.28 15.92
CA ASP A 84 -7.97 -14.10 15.97
C ASP A 84 -8.42 -12.63 15.90
N ALA A 85 -7.59 -11.76 15.33
CA ALA A 85 -7.85 -10.35 15.17
C ALA A 85 -8.44 -10.03 13.78
N SER A 86 -8.95 -8.80 13.62
CA SER A 86 -9.63 -8.40 12.39
C SER A 86 -8.63 -8.13 11.26
N MET A 87 -8.76 -8.86 10.15
CA MET A 87 -7.99 -8.63 8.92
C MET A 87 -8.27 -7.28 8.25
N LEU A 88 -9.29 -6.55 8.70
CA LEU A 88 -9.72 -5.29 8.08
C LEU A 88 -8.66 -4.19 8.21
N ASN A 89 -7.90 -4.19 9.30
CA ASN A 89 -6.88 -3.17 9.56
C ASN A 89 -5.79 -3.14 8.45
N PRO A 90 -5.17 -4.26 8.07
CA PRO A 90 -4.30 -4.33 6.89
C PRO A 90 -5.06 -4.47 5.55
N GLY A 91 -6.29 -4.99 5.54
CA GLY A 91 -7.08 -5.20 4.33
C GLY A 91 -7.59 -3.91 3.67
N ILE A 92 -8.00 -2.91 4.45
CA ILE A 92 -8.50 -1.63 3.91
C ILE A 92 -7.39 -0.88 3.14
N PRO A 93 -6.16 -0.68 3.70
CA PRO A 93 -5.04 -0.11 2.95
C PRO A 93 -4.69 -0.91 1.68
N MET A 94 -4.74 -2.24 1.75
CA MET A 94 -4.45 -3.12 0.62
C MET A 94 -5.40 -2.88 -0.56
N VAL A 95 -6.71 -2.84 -0.30
CA VAL A 95 -7.72 -2.54 -1.33
C VAL A 95 -7.52 -1.14 -1.89
N LEU A 96 -7.21 -0.15 -1.04
CA LEU A 96 -6.95 1.22 -1.47
C LEU A 96 -5.72 1.30 -2.39
N ILE A 97 -4.65 0.55 -2.10
CA ILE A 97 -3.48 0.44 -2.98
C ILE A 97 -3.87 -0.14 -4.34
N TRP A 98 -4.69 -1.19 -4.38
CA TRP A 98 -5.14 -1.81 -5.63
C TRP A 98 -5.96 -0.87 -6.49
N ILE A 99 -6.95 -0.18 -5.90
CA ILE A 99 -7.77 0.81 -6.62
C ILE A 99 -6.87 1.92 -7.17
N THR A 100 -5.97 2.46 -6.35
CA THR A 100 -5.03 3.50 -6.76
C THR A 100 -4.09 3.03 -7.85
N ALA A 101 -3.57 1.80 -7.76
CA ALA A 101 -2.69 1.24 -8.77
C ALA A 101 -3.42 1.08 -10.10
N PHE A 102 -4.64 0.52 -10.07
CA PHE A 102 -5.45 0.32 -11.26
C PHE A 102 -5.81 1.64 -11.96
N LEU A 103 -6.16 2.68 -11.20
CA LEU A 103 -6.49 3.99 -11.78
C LEU A 103 -5.26 4.73 -12.34
N ARG A 104 -4.06 4.47 -11.81
CA ARG A 104 -2.81 5.06 -12.30
C ARG A 104 -2.28 4.34 -13.54
N ASP A 105 -2.27 3.02 -13.51
CA ASP A 105 -1.77 2.16 -14.58
C ASP A 105 -2.47 0.80 -14.56
N SER A 106 -3.54 0.68 -15.35
CA SER A 106 -4.30 -0.57 -15.46
C SER A 106 -3.53 -1.70 -16.14
N SER A 107 -2.41 -1.41 -16.82
CA SER A 107 -1.55 -2.42 -17.45
C SER A 107 -0.91 -3.36 -16.43
N ILE A 108 -0.83 -2.93 -15.16
CA ILE A 108 -0.36 -3.77 -14.04
C ILE A 108 -1.26 -5.01 -13.86
N PHE A 109 -2.55 -4.89 -14.15
CA PHE A 109 -3.53 -5.96 -13.96
C PHE A 109 -3.94 -6.63 -15.28
N LEU A 110 -4.12 -5.83 -16.33
CA LEU A 110 -4.70 -6.29 -17.59
C LEU A 110 -3.64 -6.64 -18.65
N GLY A 111 -2.36 -6.40 -18.37
CA GLY A 111 -1.29 -6.49 -19.36
C GLY A 111 -1.36 -5.36 -20.39
N SER A 112 -0.30 -5.21 -21.20
CA SER A 112 -0.35 -4.34 -22.37
C SER A 112 -1.08 -5.11 -23.47
N ALA A 113 -2.26 -4.65 -23.87
CA ALA A 113 -2.92 -5.17 -25.06
C ALA A 113 -2.00 -4.90 -26.25
N LYS A 114 -1.29 -5.94 -26.70
CA LYS A 114 -0.53 -5.92 -27.95
C LYS A 114 -1.56 -5.69 -29.05
N SER A 115 -1.52 -4.54 -29.72
CA SER A 115 -2.30 -4.37 -30.94
C SER A 115 -1.73 -5.34 -31.96
N GLU A 116 -2.35 -6.50 -32.14
CA GLU A 116 -2.12 -7.33 -33.31
C GLU A 116 -2.72 -6.59 -34.50
N VAL A 117 -1.88 -5.77 -35.14
CA VAL A 117 -2.07 -5.31 -36.50
C VAL A 117 -0.77 -5.64 -37.21
N ASN A 118 -0.76 -6.80 -37.88
CA ASN A 118 0.01 -7.06 -39.08
C ASN A 118 -0.94 -7.76 -40.05
#